data_AF-A0A482WFL7-F1
#
_entry.id   AF-A0A482WFL7-F1
#
_cell.length_a   1.000
_cell.length_b   1.000
_cell.length_c   1.000
_cell.angle_alpha   90.00
_cell.angle_beta   90.00
_cell.angle_gamma   90.00
#
_symmetry.space_group_name_H-M   'P 1'
#
loop_
_entity.id
_entity.type
_entity.pdbx_description
1 polymer ?
#
loop_
_entity_poly.entity_id
_entity_poly.type
_entity_poly.pdbx_seq_one_letter_code
_entity_poly.pdbx_strand_id
1 'polypeptide(L)'
;MHCFRSLPDPHDEYQRRFFSGCRWIFDPFTTGYHQIRGYLMPWFIVITQFFFLVAFLGVLVSFILVLLFVLCFGPHQKRFLQLIRLIGFILVGAGVSGGLAVIVFALFANRDGWMPGHSNNFFGWAFALAISGVIETLIAGSLFLLEANIQKKKQKYLANSQQKFELEQETKA
;
A
#
# COMPACT_ATOMS: atom_id res chain seq x y z
N MET A 1 -18.92 5.37 -4.79
CA MET A 1 -20.14 6.07 -5.25
C MET A 1 -20.89 6.49 -4.01
N HIS A 2 -21.26 7.76 -3.88
CA HIS A 2 -22.00 8.25 -2.71
C HIS A 2 -23.49 8.26 -3.04
N CYS A 3 -24.30 7.66 -2.18
CA CYS A 3 -25.75 7.58 -2.37
C CYS A 3 -26.45 8.37 -1.27
N PHE A 4 -27.21 9.38 -1.68
CA PHE A 4 -27.96 10.23 -0.77
C PHE A 4 -29.45 10.07 -1.03
N ARG A 5 -30.23 9.92 0.04
CA ARG A 5 -31.69 9.98 -0.04
C ARG A 5 -32.16 11.43 -0.15
N SER A 6 -31.61 12.31 0.68
CA SER A 6 -31.88 13.75 0.70
C SER A 6 -30.80 14.47 1.52
N LEU A 7 -29.61 14.68 0.94
CA LEU A 7 -28.53 15.41 1.61
C LEU A 7 -28.74 16.93 1.39
N PRO A 8 -28.98 17.74 2.43
CA PRO A 8 -29.06 19.19 2.28
C PRO A 8 -27.70 19.76 1.86
N ASP A 9 -27.71 20.79 1.03
CA ASP A 9 -26.49 21.52 0.68
C ASP A 9 -25.95 22.26 1.91
N PRO A 10 -24.73 21.94 2.40
CA PRO A 10 -24.13 22.61 3.56
C PRO A 10 -23.87 24.11 3.33
N HIS A 11 -23.91 24.59 2.09
CA HIS A 11 -23.65 25.98 1.73
C HIS A 11 -24.94 26.76 1.46
N ASP A 12 -26.10 26.11 1.52
CA ASP A 12 -27.42 26.74 1.37
C ASP A 12 -28.04 26.97 2.74
N GLU A 13 -27.97 28.21 3.24
CA GLU A 13 -28.53 28.61 4.55
C GLU A 13 -30.04 28.32 4.67
N TYR A 14 -30.77 28.36 3.55
CA TYR A 14 -32.21 28.12 3.54
C TYR A 14 -32.57 26.65 3.29
N GLN A 15 -31.58 25.76 3.15
CA GLN A 15 -31.76 24.33 2.90
C GLN A 15 -32.79 24.02 1.79
N ARG A 16 -32.79 24.81 0.71
CA ARG A 16 -33.72 24.64 -0.41
C ARG A 16 -33.20 23.60 -1.40
N ARG A 17 -31.88 23.40 -1.42
CA ARG A 17 -31.21 22.44 -2.30
C ARG A 17 -30.91 21.12 -1.58
N PHE A 18 -31.34 20.02 -2.21
CA PHE A 18 -31.05 18.66 -1.76
C PHE A 18 -30.40 17.83 -2.86
N PHE A 19 -29.38 17.07 -2.49
CA PHE A 19 -28.76 16.08 -3.36
C PHE A 19 -29.40 14.71 -3.11
N SER A 20 -29.96 14.13 -4.17
CA SER A 20 -30.60 12.81 -4.16
C SER A 20 -30.00 11.91 -5.25
N GLY A 21 -29.95 10.61 -4.97
CA GLY A 21 -29.42 9.58 -5.85
C GLY A 21 -27.96 9.22 -5.57
N CYS A 22 -27.45 8.29 -6.37
CA CYS A 22 -26.07 7.81 -6.30
C CYS A 22 -25.20 8.54 -7.32
N ARG A 23 -24.13 9.19 -6.87
CA ARG A 23 -23.25 9.98 -7.74
C ARG A 23 -21.78 9.69 -7.46
N TRP A 24 -20.96 9.85 -8.48
CA TRP A 24 -19.52 9.86 -8.33
C TRP A 24 -19.05 11.24 -7.86
N ILE A 25 -17.95 11.30 -7.11
CA ILE A 25 -17.50 12.54 -6.45
C ILE A 25 -17.14 13.66 -7.44
N PHE A 26 -16.66 13.32 -8.64
CA PHE A 26 -16.40 14.29 -9.70
C PHE A 26 -17.45 14.29 -10.81
N ASP A 27 -18.70 13.93 -10.48
CA ASP A 27 -19.82 14.04 -11.42
C ASP A 27 -19.97 15.47 -11.97
N PRO A 28 -19.83 15.68 -13.30
CA PRO A 28 -19.94 17.00 -13.91
C PRO A 28 -21.40 17.41 -14.18
N PHE A 29 -22.34 16.47 -14.17
CA PHE A 29 -23.72 16.71 -14.60
C PHE A 29 -24.60 17.31 -13.49
N THR A 30 -24.12 17.29 -12.25
CA THR A 30 -24.85 17.84 -11.10
C THR A 30 -24.35 19.24 -10.76
N THR A 31 -25.16 20.24 -11.08
CA THR A 31 -24.89 21.63 -10.68
C THR A 31 -24.65 21.71 -9.16
N GLY A 32 -23.68 22.52 -8.73
CA GLY A 32 -23.35 22.74 -7.30
C GLY A 32 -22.62 21.57 -6.60
N TYR A 33 -22.59 20.37 -7.18
CA TYR A 33 -21.97 19.20 -6.53
C TYR A 33 -20.46 19.34 -6.34
N HIS A 34 -19.80 20.16 -7.18
CA HIS A 34 -18.37 20.48 -7.04
C HIS A 34 -18.05 21.28 -5.77
N GLN A 35 -19.01 22.07 -5.26
CA GLN A 35 -18.83 22.94 -4.10
C GLN A 35 -18.77 22.13 -2.81
N ILE A 36 -19.55 21.05 -2.72
CA ILE A 36 -19.60 20.16 -1.56
C ILE A 36 -18.52 19.08 -1.54
N ARG A 37 -17.60 19.05 -2.52
CA ARG A 37 -16.56 18.00 -2.60
C ARG A 37 -15.67 17.95 -1.36
N GLY A 38 -15.29 19.10 -0.81
CA GLY A 38 -14.48 19.17 0.41
C GLY A 38 -15.21 18.67 1.66
N TYR A 39 -16.54 18.80 1.68
CA TYR A 39 -17.39 18.22 2.72
C TYR A 39 -17.49 16.69 2.59
N LEU A 40 -17.61 16.19 1.36
CA LEU A 40 -17.71 14.75 1.07
C LEU A 40 -16.38 14.00 1.22
N MET A 41 -15.26 14.64 0.91
CA MET A 41 -13.91 14.08 1.05
C MET A 41 -13.06 14.96 1.97
N PRO A 42 -13.19 14.79 3.30
CA PRO A 42 -12.33 15.50 4.24
C PRO A 42 -10.87 15.08 4.08
N TRP A 43 -9.97 15.93 4.58
CA TRP A 43 -8.51 15.78 4.43
C TRP A 43 -7.97 14.40 4.83
N PHE A 44 -8.47 13.80 5.92
CA PHE A 44 -7.98 12.50 6.39
C PHE A 44 -8.35 11.34 5.44
N ILE A 45 -9.48 11.45 4.73
CA ILE A 45 -9.88 10.48 3.68
C ILE A 45 -8.92 10.60 2.49
N VAL A 46 -8.59 11.83 2.09
CA VAL A 46 -7.63 12.07 1.01
C VAL A 46 -6.25 11.51 1.37
N ILE A 47 -5.79 11.73 2.61
CA ILE A 47 -4.52 11.17 3.12
C ILE A 47 -4.56 9.64 3.12
N THR A 48 -5.64 9.04 3.63
CA THR A 48 -5.83 7.58 3.65
C THR A 48 -5.77 7.01 2.24
N GLN A 49 -6.47 7.63 1.28
CA GLN A 49 -6.48 7.22 -0.13
C GLN A 49 -5.09 7.32 -0.77
N PHE A 50 -4.36 8.42 -0.52
CA PHE A 50 -3.01 8.61 -1.04
C PHE A 50 -2.05 7.52 -0.57
N PHE A 51 -2.01 7.24 0.74
CA PHE A 51 -1.12 6.23 1.29
C PHE A 51 -1.47 4.81 0.85
N PHE A 52 -2.77 4.48 0.71
CA PHE A 52 -3.17 3.20 0.14
C PHE A 52 -2.85 3.09 -1.35
N LEU A 53 -2.91 4.18 -2.11
CA LEU A 53 -2.48 4.18 -3.51
C LEU A 53 -0.98 3.87 -3.63
N VAL A 54 -0.15 4.52 -2.81
CA VAL A 54 1.29 4.24 -2.75
C VAL A 54 1.56 2.79 -2.37
N ALA A 55 0.84 2.27 -1.36
CA ALA A 55 0.95 0.87 -0.95
C ALA A 55 0.55 -0.10 -2.08
N PHE A 56 -0.56 0.17 -2.75
CA PHE A 56 -1.06 -0.64 -3.87
C PHE A 56 -0.07 -0.66 -5.03
N LEU A 57 0.46 0.50 -5.43
CA LEU A 57 1.47 0.59 -6.49
C LEU A 57 2.76 -0.14 -6.11
N GLY A 58 3.19 -0.03 -4.85
CA GLY A 58 4.34 -0.77 -4.34
C GLY A 58 4.16 -2.28 -4.45
N VAL A 59 3.00 -2.80 -4.00
CA VAL A 59 2.67 -4.24 -4.13
C VAL A 59 2.57 -4.67 -5.59
N LEU A 60 1.94 -3.88 -6.45
CA LEU A 60 1.81 -4.17 -7.88
C LEU A 60 3.16 -4.24 -8.58
N VAL A 61 4.06 -3.28 -8.31
CA VAL A 61 5.43 -3.29 -8.84
C VAL A 61 6.18 -4.52 -8.34
N SER A 62 6.11 -4.83 -7.03
CA SER A 62 6.74 -6.03 -6.49
C SER A 62 6.20 -7.31 -7.11
N PHE A 63 4.90 -7.41 -7.38
CA PHE A 63 4.30 -8.55 -8.08
C PHE A 63 4.87 -8.70 -9.50
N ILE A 64 4.96 -7.61 -10.27
CA ILE A 64 5.57 -7.63 -11.61
C ILE A 64 7.05 -8.07 -11.53
N LEU A 65 7.81 -7.55 -10.57
CA LEU A 65 9.22 -7.92 -10.39
C LEU A 65 9.39 -9.40 -10.03
N VAL A 66 8.51 -9.96 -9.19
CA VAL A 66 8.51 -11.39 -8.85
C VAL A 66 8.15 -12.24 -10.08
N LEU A 67 7.16 -11.84 -10.88
CA LEU A 67 6.82 -12.55 -12.11
C LEU A 67 7.97 -12.53 -13.12
N LEU A 68 8.58 -11.36 -13.35
CA LEU A 68 9.76 -11.24 -14.20
C LEU A 68 10.89 -12.15 -13.69
N PHE A 69 11.09 -12.21 -12.37
CA PHE A 69 12.07 -13.10 -11.78
C PHE A 69 11.76 -14.57 -12.08
N VAL A 70 10.56 -15.05 -11.75
CA VAL A 70 10.19 -16.48 -11.89
C VAL A 70 10.13 -16.92 -13.35
N LEU A 71 9.63 -16.08 -14.25
CA LEU A 71 9.37 -16.45 -15.64
C LEU A 71 10.54 -16.16 -16.58
N CYS A 72 11.30 -15.09 -16.35
CA CYS A 72 12.31 -14.63 -17.29
C CYS A 72 13.75 -14.83 -16.82
N PHE A 73 14.00 -15.03 -15.51
CA PHE A 73 15.37 -15.06 -14.97
C PHE A 73 15.65 -16.31 -14.14
N GLY A 74 16.73 -17.03 -14.46
CA GLY A 74 17.20 -18.15 -13.66
C GLY A 74 17.96 -17.72 -12.38
N PRO A 75 18.10 -18.61 -11.38
CA PRO A 75 18.77 -18.35 -10.10
C PRO A 75 20.28 -18.04 -10.20
N HIS A 76 20.86 -18.13 -11.41
CA HIS A 76 22.30 -17.91 -11.66
C HIS A 76 22.65 -16.49 -12.14
N GLN A 77 21.69 -15.56 -12.10
CA GLN A 77 21.91 -14.17 -12.51
C GLN A 77 22.65 -13.36 -11.45
N LYS A 78 23.72 -12.64 -11.85
CA LYS A 78 24.56 -11.81 -10.96
C LYS A 78 23.78 -10.73 -10.19
N ARG A 79 22.63 -10.29 -10.73
CA ARG A 79 21.77 -9.24 -10.13
C ARG A 79 20.66 -9.79 -9.23
N PHE A 80 20.59 -11.10 -9.02
CA PHE A 80 19.56 -11.76 -8.22
C PHE A 80 19.42 -11.17 -6.81
N LEU A 81 20.55 -11.00 -6.11
CA LEU A 81 20.56 -10.42 -4.76
C LEU A 81 20.04 -8.98 -4.72
N GLN A 82 20.35 -8.18 -5.74
CA GLN A 82 19.89 -6.80 -5.83
C GLN A 82 18.37 -6.75 -6.04
N LEU A 83 17.84 -7.64 -6.87
CA LEU A 83 16.41 -7.71 -7.19
C LEU A 83 15.57 -8.11 -5.97
N ILE A 84 15.93 -9.20 -5.28
CA ILE A 84 15.22 -9.64 -4.05
C ILE A 84 15.26 -8.55 -2.98
N ARG A 85 16.42 -7.91 -2.80
CA ARG A 85 16.56 -6.83 -1.82
C ARG A 85 15.70 -5.63 -2.18
N LEU A 86 15.63 -5.26 -3.46
CA LEU A 86 14.77 -4.20 -3.95
C LEU A 86 13.28 -4.51 -3.69
N ILE A 87 12.82 -5.73 -4.04
CA ILE A 87 11.45 -6.18 -3.79
C ILE A 87 11.12 -6.10 -2.29
N GLY A 88 12.04 -6.56 -1.44
CA GLY A 88 11.88 -6.50 0.01
C GLY A 88 11.71 -5.07 0.54
N PHE A 89 12.54 -4.13 0.08
CA PHE A 89 12.41 -2.73 0.48
C PHE A 89 11.12 -2.07 -0.03
N ILE A 90 10.71 -2.36 -1.26
CA ILE A 90 9.45 -1.85 -1.83
C ILE A 90 8.27 -2.35 -1.00
N LEU A 91 8.23 -3.65 -0.67
CA LEU A 91 7.16 -4.23 0.14
C LEU A 91 7.13 -3.67 1.57
N VAL A 92 8.29 -3.52 2.23
CA VAL A 92 8.33 -2.88 3.56
C VAL A 92 7.81 -1.45 3.49
N GLY A 93 8.25 -0.67 2.49
CA GLY A 93 7.76 0.69 2.28
C GLY A 93 6.26 0.74 2.01
N ALA A 94 5.74 -0.18 1.20
CA ALA A 94 4.31 -0.32 0.91
C ALA A 94 3.51 -0.67 2.17
N GLY A 95 4.01 -1.60 2.99
CA GLY A 95 3.39 -1.98 4.26
C GLY A 95 3.36 -0.83 5.26
N VAL A 96 4.46 -0.06 5.40
CA VAL A 96 4.50 1.13 6.25
C VAL A 96 3.51 2.19 5.76
N SER A 97 3.46 2.44 4.44
CA SER A 97 2.50 3.36 3.82
C SER A 97 1.05 2.94 4.12
N GLY A 98 0.71 1.67 3.87
CA GLY A 98 -0.63 1.14 4.16
C GLY A 98 -0.96 1.19 5.66
N GLY A 99 0.02 0.95 6.54
CA GLY A 99 -0.14 1.08 7.99
C GLY A 99 -0.46 2.52 8.41
N LEU A 100 0.20 3.52 7.83
CA LEU A 100 -0.14 4.93 8.04
C LEU A 100 -1.58 5.23 7.60
N ALA A 101 -2.02 4.68 6.46
CA ALA A 101 -3.39 4.83 5.99
C ALA A 101 -4.42 4.24 6.97
N VAL A 102 -4.17 3.02 7.46
CA VAL A 102 -5.01 2.36 8.48
C VAL A 102 -5.09 3.20 9.76
N ILE A 103 -3.95 3.68 10.26
CA ILE A 103 -3.90 4.48 11.49
C ILE A 103 -4.67 5.79 11.34
N VAL A 104 -4.43 6.53 10.25
CA VAL A 104 -5.15 7.78 9.98
C VAL A 104 -6.64 7.53 9.88
N PHE A 105 -7.07 6.50 9.13
CA PHE A 105 -8.49 6.19 9.03
C PHE A 105 -9.10 5.82 10.39
N ALA A 106 -8.43 4.97 11.16
CA ALA A 106 -8.90 4.52 12.47
C ALA A 106 -9.09 5.68 13.46
N LEU A 107 -8.17 6.66 13.47
CA LEU A 107 -8.18 7.78 14.41
C LEU A 107 -9.24 8.86 14.09
N PHE A 108 -9.65 8.99 12.83
CA PHE A 108 -10.49 10.09 12.36
C PHE A 108 -11.87 9.65 11.86
N ALA A 109 -12.04 8.40 11.41
CA ALA A 109 -13.28 7.93 10.80
C ALA A 109 -14.49 7.90 11.74
N ASN A 110 -14.30 7.90 13.06
CA ASN A 110 -15.41 7.94 14.02
C ASN A 110 -15.51 9.24 14.81
N ARG A 111 -14.74 10.28 14.42
CA ARG A 111 -14.85 11.59 15.09
C ARG A 111 -16.19 12.26 14.75
N ASP A 112 -16.63 13.15 15.64
CA ASP A 112 -17.81 13.94 15.41
C ASP A 112 -17.59 14.94 14.26
N GLY A 113 -18.66 15.27 13.54
CA GLY A 113 -18.70 16.44 12.65
C GLY A 113 -18.11 16.27 11.24
N TRP A 114 -17.53 15.12 10.88
CA TRP A 114 -17.05 14.90 9.50
C TRP A 114 -18.10 14.24 8.58
N MET A 115 -19.05 13.47 9.12
CA MET A 115 -20.11 12.81 8.35
C MET A 115 -21.45 12.79 9.11
N PRO A 116 -22.60 13.03 8.44
CA PRO A 116 -23.92 12.83 9.04
C PRO A 116 -24.10 11.38 9.51
N GLY A 117 -24.51 11.20 10.76
CA GLY A 117 -24.70 9.86 11.32
C GLY A 117 -23.40 9.07 11.49
N HIS A 118 -22.26 9.74 11.68
CA HIS A 118 -20.96 9.08 11.93
C HIS A 118 -21.01 8.08 13.10
N SER A 119 -21.92 8.25 14.06
CA SER A 119 -22.13 7.30 15.15
C SER A 119 -22.51 5.89 14.68
N ASN A 120 -23.04 5.76 13.46
CA ASN A 120 -23.36 4.47 12.83
C ASN A 120 -22.24 3.98 11.89
N ASN A 121 -21.08 4.64 11.86
CA ASN A 121 -19.95 4.27 11.01
C ASN A 121 -19.10 3.17 11.67
N PHE A 122 -19.62 1.94 11.67
CA PHE A 122 -18.88 0.78 12.14
C PHE A 122 -17.85 0.33 11.10
N PHE A 123 -16.65 -0.05 11.55
CA PHE A 123 -15.63 -0.61 10.67
C PHE A 123 -16.09 -1.95 10.09
N GLY A 124 -16.29 -1.99 8.78
CA GLY A 124 -16.70 -3.19 8.07
C GLY A 124 -15.53 -4.10 7.66
N TRP A 125 -15.86 -5.18 6.94
CA TRP A 125 -14.91 -6.17 6.43
C TRP A 125 -13.75 -5.60 5.61
N ALA A 126 -14.00 -4.55 4.82
CA ALA A 126 -12.95 -3.90 4.05
C ALA A 126 -11.83 -3.32 4.94
N PHE A 127 -12.18 -2.80 6.13
CA PHE A 127 -11.20 -2.31 7.08
C PHE A 127 -10.38 -3.45 7.70
N ALA A 128 -11.04 -4.57 8.03
CA ALA A 128 -10.35 -5.76 8.50
C ALA A 128 -9.36 -6.30 7.46
N LEU A 129 -9.79 -6.42 6.19
CA LEU A 129 -8.92 -6.83 5.09
C LEU A 129 -7.76 -5.86 4.86
N ALA A 130 -7.97 -4.56 5.06
CA ALA A 130 -6.90 -3.57 4.96
C ALA A 130 -5.82 -3.79 6.03
N ILE A 131 -6.21 -4.06 7.28
CA ILE A 131 -5.27 -4.41 8.36
C ILE A 131 -4.51 -5.69 8.02
N SER A 132 -5.23 -6.75 7.63
CA SER A 132 -4.62 -8.03 7.24
C SER A 132 -3.62 -7.85 6.10
N GLY A 133 -4.00 -7.13 5.04
CA GLY A 133 -3.12 -6.88 3.89
C GLY A 133 -1.86 -6.09 4.26
N VAL A 134 -1.95 -5.12 5.17
CA VAL A 134 -0.76 -4.40 5.68
C VAL A 134 0.19 -5.33 6.42
N ILE A 135 -0.35 -6.18 7.31
CA ILE A 135 0.44 -7.14 8.08
C ILE A 135 1.14 -8.14 7.14
N GLU A 136 0.40 -8.72 6.21
CA GLU A 136 0.94 -9.67 5.22
C GLU A 136 2.01 -9.03 4.36
N THR A 137 1.81 -7.77 3.93
CA THR A 137 2.79 -7.03 3.12
C THR A 137 4.10 -6.80 3.89
N LEU A 138 4.02 -6.47 5.19
CA LEU A 138 5.20 -6.28 6.05
C LEU A 138 5.93 -7.61 6.29
N ILE A 139 5.19 -8.70 6.52
CA ILE A 139 5.75 -10.05 6.68
C ILE A 139 6.48 -10.45 5.39
N ALA A 140 5.82 -10.31 4.23
CA ALA A 140 6.38 -10.64 2.94
C ALA A 140 7.67 -9.83 2.67
N GLY A 141 7.63 -8.51 2.86
CA GLY A 141 8.81 -7.66 2.70
C GLY A 141 9.98 -8.08 3.60
N SER A 142 9.68 -8.44 4.85
CA SER A 142 10.69 -8.94 5.80
C SER A 142 11.30 -10.27 5.34
N LEU A 143 10.48 -11.21 4.85
CA LEU A 143 10.95 -12.49 4.32
C LEU A 143 11.86 -12.31 3.10
N PHE A 144 11.52 -11.41 2.17
CA PHE A 144 12.39 -11.10 1.03
C PHE A 144 13.75 -10.54 1.47
N LEU A 145 13.79 -9.65 2.47
CA LEU A 145 15.05 -9.12 3.00
C LEU A 145 15.88 -10.18 3.74
N LEU A 146 15.22 -11.07 4.49
CA LEU A 146 15.87 -12.21 5.14
C LEU A 146 16.48 -13.16 4.10
N GLU A 147 15.75 -13.50 3.05
CA GLU A 147 16.24 -14.35 1.97
C GLU A 147 17.43 -13.70 1.25
N ALA A 148 17.37 -12.38 0.96
CA ALA A 148 18.50 -11.65 0.40
C ALA A 148 19.75 -11.74 1.27
N ASN A 149 19.60 -11.65 2.60
CA ASN A 149 20.71 -11.75 3.53
C ASN A 149 21.30 -13.16 3.59
N ILE A 150 20.44 -14.19 3.59
CA ILE A 150 20.86 -15.60 3.57
C ILE A 150 21.63 -15.91 2.28
N GLN A 151 21.09 -15.52 1.13
CA GLN A 151 21.72 -15.75 -0.17
C GLN A 151 23.06 -15.00 -0.29
N LYS A 152 23.15 -13.77 0.21
CA LYS A 152 24.42 -13.02 0.27
C LYS A 152 25.47 -13.74 1.11
N LYS A 153 25.09 -14.30 2.26
CA LYS A 153 26.00 -15.10 3.10
C LYS A 153 26.47 -16.35 2.34
N LYS A 154 25.56 -17.10 1.70
CA LYS A 154 25.89 -18.29 0.91
C LYS A 154 26.92 -17.99 -0.18
N GLN A 155 26.72 -16.92 -0.96
CA GLN A 155 27.68 -16.51 -2.00
C GLN A 155 29.07 -16.18 -1.42
N LYS A 156 29.12 -15.48 -0.28
CA LYS A 156 30.40 -15.17 0.39
C LYS A 156 31.13 -16.43 0.88
N TYR A 157 30.40 -17.40 1.44
CA TYR A 157 31.00 -18.68 1.88
C TYR A 157 31.56 -19.48 0.71
N LEU A 158 30.85 -19.53 -0.43
CA LEU A 158 31.32 -20.20 -1.65
C LEU A 158 32.60 -19.54 -2.20
N ALA A 159 32.60 -18.21 -2.33
CA ALA A 159 33.77 -17.46 -2.81
C ALA A 159 34.99 -17.67 -1.90
N ASN A 160 34.80 -17.59 -0.58
CA ASN A 160 35.87 -17.85 0.39
C ASN A 160 36.39 -19.29 0.32
N SER A 161 35.53 -20.26 0.00
CA SER A 161 35.94 -21.67 -0.12
C SER A 161 36.77 -21.88 -1.39
N GLN A 162 36.36 -21.30 -2.52
CA GLN A 162 37.12 -21.34 -3.77
C GLN A 162 38.52 -20.72 -3.61
N GLN A 163 38.62 -19.55 -2.98
CA GLN A 163 39.91 -18.89 -2.71
C GLN A 163 40.83 -19.75 -1.84
N LYS A 164 40.30 -20.46 -0.84
CA LYS A 164 41.11 -21.38 -0.02
C LYS A 164 41.66 -22.54 -0.82
N PHE A 165 40.86 -23.14 -1.70
CA PHE A 165 41.31 -24.22 -2.57
C PHE A 165 42.40 -23.77 -3.56
N GLU A 166 42.29 -22.55 -4.11
CA GLU A 166 43.31 -21.97 -5.00
C GLU A 166 44.65 -21.76 -4.27
N LEU A 167 44.63 -21.19 -3.06
CA LEU A 167 45.85 -21.01 -2.24
C LEU A 167 46.52 -22.34 -1.85
N GLU A 168 45.73 -23.36 -1.52
CA GLU A 168 46.25 -24.70 -1.21
C GLU A 168 46.91 -25.38 -2.42
N GLN A 169 46.45 -25.10 -3.64
CA GLN A 169 47.08 -25.58 -4.86
C GLN A 169 48.40 -24.88 -5.13
N GLU A 170 48.47 -23.55 -4.99
CA GLU A 170 49.71 -22.77 -5.20
C GLU A 170 50.80 -23.14 -4.19
N THR A 171 50.43 -23.45 -2.93
CA THR A 171 51.42 -23.79 -1.89
C THR A 171 52.05 -25.18 -2.10
N LYS A 172 51.44 -26.04 -2.93
CA LYS A 172 51.91 -27.42 -3.18
C LYS A 172 52.70 -27.58 -4.48
N ALA A 173 52.79 -26.53 -5.30
CA ALA A 173 53.57 -26.49 -6.54
C ALA A 173 54.98 -25.94 -6.27
#